data_AF-A0A971EWT4-F1
#
_entry.id   AF-A0A971EWT4-F1
#
_cell.length_a   1.000
_cell.length_b   1.000
_cell.length_c   1.000
_cell.angle_alpha   90.00
_cell.angle_beta   90.00
_cell.angle_gamma   90.00
#
_symmetry.space_group_name_H-M   'P 1'
#
loop_
_entity.id
_entity.type
_entity.pdbx_description
1 polymer ?
#
loop_
_entity_poly.entity_id
_entity_poly.type
_entity_poly.pdbx_seq_one_letter_code
_entity_poly.pdbx_strand_id
1 'polypeptide(L)'
;MNAAFVEGDDYAKELNKLGINCFIIYYRVREKAYFPNPVDDVAKALKCILEKKEKYNLVDNYAIFGSSAGGHLAGMFARDDIGYKKYNLPKPNAAVLVYPVVTLYPPTHEGTKRYILGKNNNEEMIELLSLEKNITKDYPKTYFMCGKKDSAVNPIGSLKLKQAFDEKGIEHIFRYYDNLPHGAGIAKGTEAENWIKEAVGFWLKDSD
;
A
#
# COMPACT_ATOMS: atom_id res chain seq x y z
N MET A 1 8.69 19.35 6.07
CA MET A 1 7.79 18.42 6.78
C MET A 1 7.80 17.07 6.07
N ASN A 2 8.11 15.99 6.77
CA ASN A 2 8.06 14.63 6.25
C ASN A 2 6.59 14.17 6.26
N ALA A 3 6.02 13.82 5.11
CA ALA A 3 4.66 13.30 4.99
C ALA A 3 4.40 12.06 5.89
N ALA A 4 5.47 11.34 6.27
CA ALA A 4 5.41 10.19 7.18
C ALA A 4 4.95 10.52 8.61
N PHE A 5 5.07 11.76 9.09
CA PHE A 5 4.76 12.09 10.49
C PHE A 5 3.28 12.20 10.83
N VAL A 6 2.39 12.43 9.85
CA VAL A 6 0.98 12.74 10.16
C VAL A 6 0.10 11.51 9.99
N GLU A 7 0.18 10.82 8.85
CA GLU A 7 -0.78 9.72 8.57
C GLU A 7 -0.41 8.41 9.28
N GLY A 8 0.88 8.06 9.36
CA GLY A 8 1.31 6.82 9.99
C GLY A 8 0.96 6.74 11.48
N ASP A 9 1.15 7.84 12.21
CA ASP A 9 0.83 7.93 13.64
C ASP A 9 -0.69 7.83 13.87
N ASP A 10 -1.49 8.48 13.03
CA ASP A 10 -2.94 8.43 13.17
C ASP A 10 -3.51 7.06 12.79
N TYR A 11 -2.93 6.39 11.78
CA TYR A 11 -3.28 5.00 11.47
C TYR A 11 -2.94 4.08 12.64
N ALA A 12 -1.73 4.22 13.21
CA ALA A 12 -1.29 3.42 14.34
C ALA A 12 -2.23 3.59 15.54
N LYS A 13 -2.66 4.82 15.87
CA LYS A 13 -3.61 5.09 16.95
C LYS A 13 -4.97 4.42 16.71
N GLU A 14 -5.55 4.54 15.51
CA GLU A 14 -6.84 3.93 15.22
C GLU A 14 -6.76 2.39 15.21
N LEU A 15 -5.67 1.82 14.69
CA LEU A 15 -5.42 0.38 14.72
C LEU A 15 -5.16 -0.14 16.15
N ASN A 16 -4.45 0.62 16.99
CA ASN A 16 -4.23 0.23 18.40
C ASN A 16 -5.54 0.21 19.20
N LYS A 17 -6.50 1.10 18.90
CA LYS A 17 -7.85 1.03 19.50
C LYS A 17 -8.60 -0.25 19.13
N LEU A 18 -8.21 -0.91 18.03
CA LEU A 18 -8.74 -2.20 17.59
C LEU A 18 -7.91 -3.39 18.10
N GLY A 19 -6.92 -3.16 18.98
CA GLY A 19 -6.06 -4.21 19.53
C GLY A 19 -4.95 -4.69 18.60
N ILE A 20 -4.64 -3.96 17.52
CA ILE A 20 -3.65 -4.34 16.53
C ILE A 20 -2.29 -3.71 16.86
N ASN A 21 -1.23 -4.52 16.84
CA ASN A 21 0.15 -4.06 16.92
C ASN A 21 0.56 -3.35 15.62
N CYS A 22 1.15 -2.15 15.73
CA CYS A 22 1.48 -1.31 14.58
C CYS A 22 2.97 -0.95 14.55
N PHE A 23 3.55 -0.99 13.35
CA PHE A 23 4.93 -0.58 13.11
C PHE A 23 4.97 0.39 11.93
N ILE A 24 5.46 1.60 12.17
CA ILE A 24 5.62 2.62 11.13
C ILE A 24 7.00 2.45 10.49
N ILE A 25 7.03 2.20 9.18
CA ILE A 25 8.28 1.98 8.44
C ILE A 25 8.75 3.29 7.84
N TYR A 26 9.92 3.75 8.31
CA TYR A 26 10.65 4.83 7.65
C TYR A 26 11.53 4.23 6.55
N TYR A 27 11.14 4.47 5.30
CA TYR A 27 11.87 4.03 4.12
C TYR A 27 12.57 5.21 3.42
N ARG A 28 13.54 4.90 2.55
CA ARG A 28 14.27 5.90 1.76
C ARG A 28 13.32 6.62 0.80
N VAL A 29 13.35 7.95 0.82
CA VAL A 29 12.50 8.84 0.01
C VAL A 29 13.32 9.69 -0.97
N ARG A 30 12.63 10.32 -1.93
CA ARG A 30 13.19 11.25 -2.93
C ARG A 30 14.35 10.65 -3.73
N GLU A 31 15.51 11.31 -3.79
CA GLU A 31 16.68 10.89 -4.56
C GLU A 31 17.27 9.55 -4.07
N LYS A 32 16.85 9.08 -2.89
CA LYS A 32 17.23 7.76 -2.35
C LYS A 32 16.17 6.68 -2.60
N ALA A 33 15.02 7.02 -3.18
CA ALA A 33 13.88 6.13 -3.37
C ALA A 33 13.86 5.37 -4.70
N TYR A 34 14.94 5.41 -5.48
CA TYR A 34 15.01 4.64 -6.72
C TYR A 34 14.81 3.14 -6.43
N PHE A 35 14.03 2.47 -7.26
CA PHE A 35 13.81 1.04 -7.14
C PHE A 35 15.15 0.28 -7.18
N PRO A 36 15.38 -0.74 -6.32
CA PRO A 36 14.44 -1.35 -5.37
C PRO A 36 14.50 -0.78 -3.93
N ASN A 37 15.18 0.34 -3.69
CA ASN A 37 15.53 0.79 -2.34
C ASN A 37 14.37 0.84 -1.33
N PRO A 38 13.19 1.42 -1.64
CA PRO A 38 12.11 1.45 -0.66
C PRO A 38 11.56 0.05 -0.34
N VAL A 39 11.57 -0.86 -1.31
CA VAL A 39 11.15 -2.26 -1.13
C VAL A 39 12.14 -3.01 -0.23
N ASP A 40 13.44 -2.79 -0.43
CA ASP A 40 14.49 -3.34 0.45
C ASP A 40 14.31 -2.86 1.91
N ASP A 41 13.91 -1.60 2.09
CA ASP A 41 13.70 -1.02 3.42
C ASP A 41 12.51 -1.66 4.14
N VAL A 42 11.40 -1.90 3.42
CA VAL A 42 10.23 -2.63 3.96
C VAL A 42 10.62 -4.06 4.30
N ALA A 43 11.34 -4.75 3.42
CA ALA A 43 11.80 -6.12 3.65
C ALA A 43 12.69 -6.22 4.90
N LYS A 44 13.67 -5.31 5.03
CA LYS A 44 14.56 -5.25 6.19
C LYS A 44 13.79 -4.93 7.47
N ALA A 45 12.83 -4.00 7.42
CA ALA A 45 12.02 -3.65 8.57
C ALA A 45 11.16 -4.84 9.03
N LEU A 46 10.47 -5.51 8.10
CA LEU A 46 9.64 -6.68 8.41
C LEU A 46 10.49 -7.81 9.01
N LYS A 47 11.67 -8.08 8.45
CA LYS A 47 12.60 -9.07 9.02
C LYS A 47 12.95 -8.74 10.48
N CYS A 48 13.32 -7.49 10.76
CA CYS A 48 13.64 -7.02 12.12
C CYS A 48 12.45 -7.11 13.09
N ILE A 49 11.21 -6.97 12.60
CA ILE A 49 9.98 -7.10 13.39
C ILE A 49 9.73 -8.58 13.71
N LEU A 50 9.82 -9.45 12.69
CA LEU A 50 9.60 -10.90 12.84
C LEU A 50 10.66 -11.55 13.75
N GLU A 51 11.91 -11.11 13.71
CA GLU A 51 12.97 -11.53 14.64
C GLU A 51 12.65 -11.18 16.11
N LYS A 52 11.71 -10.26 16.35
CA LYS A 52 11.26 -9.82 17.67
C LYS A 52 9.79 -10.21 17.94
N LYS A 53 9.28 -11.21 17.21
CA LYS A 53 7.91 -11.75 17.34
C LYS A 53 7.50 -11.98 18.79
N GLU A 54 8.33 -12.67 19.56
CA GLU A 54 8.05 -12.98 20.98
C GLU A 54 8.00 -11.72 21.84
N LYS A 55 8.96 -10.80 21.67
CA LYS A 55 9.03 -9.53 22.41
C LYS A 55 7.75 -8.69 22.22
N TYR A 56 7.18 -8.72 21.03
CA TYR A 56 6.00 -7.92 20.68
C TYR A 56 4.69 -8.72 20.70
N ASN A 57 4.71 -9.98 21.16
CA ASN A 57 3.56 -10.89 21.18
C ASN A 57 2.84 -10.96 19.81
N LEU A 58 3.61 -11.11 18.72
CA LEU A 58 3.06 -11.14 17.36
C LEU A 58 2.54 -12.53 17.00
N VAL A 59 1.41 -12.55 16.31
CA VAL A 59 0.85 -13.72 15.63
C VAL A 59 1.30 -13.75 14.17
N ASP A 60 1.20 -14.90 13.52
CA ASP A 60 1.55 -15.07 12.09
C ASP A 60 0.41 -14.57 11.19
N ASN A 61 -0.06 -13.34 11.45
CA ASN A 61 -1.07 -12.64 10.68
C ASN A 61 -0.75 -11.14 10.64
N TYR A 62 -0.50 -10.59 9.45
CA TYR A 62 -0.22 -9.17 9.28
C TYR A 62 -0.79 -8.61 7.98
N ALA A 63 -1.07 -7.32 7.97
CA ALA A 63 -1.41 -6.57 6.76
C ALA A 63 -0.41 -5.44 6.53
N ILE A 64 -0.17 -5.11 5.26
CA ILE A 64 0.65 -3.96 4.87
C ILE A 64 -0.23 -2.80 4.45
N PHE A 65 -0.03 -1.65 5.09
CA PHE A 65 -0.78 -0.43 4.84
C PHE A 65 0.11 0.59 4.12
N GLY A 66 -0.48 1.35 3.20
CA GLY A 66 0.23 2.45 2.55
C GLY A 66 -0.68 3.43 1.85
N SER A 67 -0.26 4.69 1.86
CA SER A 67 -1.00 5.81 1.28
C SER A 67 -0.22 6.49 0.16
N SER A 68 -0.87 6.89 -0.94
CA SER A 68 -0.23 7.60 -2.07
C SER A 68 1.03 6.87 -2.59
N ALA A 69 2.21 7.47 -2.53
CA ALA A 69 3.49 6.81 -2.86
C ALA A 69 3.82 5.63 -1.93
N GLY A 70 3.44 5.70 -0.65
CA GLY A 70 3.50 4.58 0.28
C GLY A 70 2.51 3.47 -0.08
N GLY A 71 1.38 3.81 -0.69
CA GLY A 71 0.41 2.85 -1.24
C GLY A 71 0.99 2.10 -2.44
N HIS A 72 1.73 2.80 -3.30
CA HIS A 72 2.50 2.16 -4.37
C HIS A 72 3.53 1.19 -3.81
N LEU A 73 4.30 1.62 -2.79
CA LEU A 73 5.27 0.77 -2.10
C LEU A 73 4.65 -0.46 -1.43
N ALA A 74 3.56 -0.27 -0.67
CA ALA A 74 2.83 -1.37 -0.06
C ALA A 74 2.33 -2.36 -1.12
N GLY A 75 1.82 -1.85 -2.25
CA GLY A 75 1.39 -2.67 -3.36
C GLY A 75 2.54 -3.41 -4.06
N MET A 76 3.69 -2.76 -4.24
CA MET A 76 4.89 -3.42 -4.77
C MET A 76 5.38 -4.54 -3.85
N PHE A 77 5.46 -4.29 -2.54
CA PHE A 77 5.91 -5.28 -1.57
C PHE A 77 4.94 -6.47 -1.44
N ALA A 78 3.65 -6.25 -1.70
CA ALA A 78 2.64 -7.31 -1.71
C ALA A 78 2.75 -8.26 -2.93
N ARG A 79 3.54 -7.94 -3.95
CA ARG A 79 3.81 -8.83 -5.10
C ARG A 79 4.81 -9.92 -4.76
N ASP A 80 4.70 -11.04 -5.44
CA ASP A 80 5.54 -12.21 -5.24
C ASP A 80 6.85 -12.18 -6.05
N ASP A 81 6.92 -11.37 -7.10
CA ASP A 81 8.10 -11.25 -7.97
C ASP A 81 9.14 -10.23 -7.49
N ILE A 82 8.69 -9.11 -6.90
CA ILE A 82 9.56 -8.03 -6.40
C ILE A 82 9.49 -7.83 -4.90
N GLY A 83 8.44 -8.32 -4.24
CA GLY A 83 8.12 -8.07 -2.84
C GLY A 83 8.40 -9.26 -1.94
N TYR A 84 7.48 -9.57 -1.02
CA TYR A 84 7.66 -10.49 0.10
C TYR A 84 8.42 -11.79 -0.23
N LYS A 85 8.03 -12.47 -1.32
CA LYS A 85 8.59 -13.78 -1.70
C LYS A 85 10.02 -13.68 -2.21
N LYS A 86 10.38 -12.59 -2.91
CA LYS A 86 11.77 -12.31 -3.32
C LYS A 86 12.72 -12.21 -2.13
N TYR A 87 12.24 -11.77 -0.98
CA TYR A 87 13.01 -11.64 0.26
C TYR A 87 12.82 -12.81 1.24
N ASN A 88 12.15 -13.90 0.83
CA ASN A 88 11.80 -15.04 1.68
C ASN A 88 11.03 -14.63 2.95
N LEU A 89 10.15 -13.64 2.83
CA LEU A 89 9.26 -13.18 3.89
C LEU A 89 7.87 -13.80 3.73
N PRO A 90 7.09 -13.95 4.82
CA PRO A 90 5.71 -14.42 4.71
C PRO A 90 4.89 -13.50 3.81
N LYS A 91 3.86 -14.05 3.14
CA LYS A 91 2.89 -13.26 2.37
C LYS A 91 2.06 -12.41 3.35
N PRO A 92 1.80 -11.12 3.06
CA PRO A 92 0.81 -10.36 3.83
C PRO A 92 -0.56 -11.04 3.77
N ASN A 93 -1.30 -11.08 4.87
CA ASN A 93 -2.67 -11.59 4.88
C ASN A 93 -3.63 -10.62 4.19
N ALA A 94 -3.31 -9.32 4.19
CA ALA A 94 -3.99 -8.33 3.37
C ALA A 94 -3.04 -7.19 2.96
N ALA A 95 -3.39 -6.51 1.87
CA ALA A 95 -2.85 -5.19 1.54
C ALA A 95 -3.95 -4.13 1.70
N VAL A 96 -3.59 -2.97 2.26
CA VAL A 96 -4.50 -1.85 2.47
C VAL A 96 -3.92 -0.60 1.82
N LEU A 97 -4.53 -0.19 0.70
CA LEU A 97 -3.98 0.83 -0.18
C LEU A 97 -4.89 2.07 -0.21
N VAL A 98 -4.42 3.19 0.33
CA VAL A 98 -5.21 4.41 0.50
C VAL A 98 -4.79 5.45 -0.53
N TYR A 99 -5.71 5.84 -1.42
CA TYR A 99 -5.46 6.70 -2.60
C TYR A 99 -4.09 6.41 -3.26
N PRO A 100 -3.81 5.14 -3.62
CA PRO A 100 -2.47 4.71 -4.00
C PRO A 100 -2.09 5.24 -5.38
N VAL A 101 -0.81 5.54 -5.57
CA VAL A 101 -0.26 5.55 -6.92
C VAL A 101 -0.22 4.10 -7.40
N VAL A 102 -0.84 3.81 -8.55
CA VAL A 102 -0.94 2.45 -9.11
C VAL A 102 -0.13 2.33 -10.39
N THR A 103 -0.49 3.15 -11.38
CA THR A 103 0.10 3.15 -12.72
C THR A 103 1.18 4.23 -12.83
N LEU A 104 2.27 3.94 -13.51
CA LEU A 104 3.30 4.92 -13.87
C LEU A 104 3.13 5.46 -15.31
N TYR A 105 2.09 5.00 -16.00
CA TYR A 105 1.66 5.56 -17.28
C TYR A 105 0.83 6.83 -17.07
N PRO A 106 1.00 7.87 -17.91
CA PRO A 106 0.14 9.04 -17.87
C PRO A 106 -1.36 8.68 -18.04
N PRO A 107 -2.28 9.34 -17.31
CA PRO A 107 -2.01 10.27 -16.22
C PRO A 107 -1.54 9.55 -14.95
N THR A 108 -0.45 10.03 -14.33
CA THR A 108 0.12 9.46 -13.10
C THR A 108 0.61 10.57 -12.15
N HIS A 109 0.97 10.18 -10.94
CA HIS A 109 1.65 11.07 -9.99
C HIS A 109 3.13 11.19 -10.36
N GLU A 110 3.46 12.24 -11.11
CA GLU A 110 4.80 12.48 -11.67
C GLU A 110 5.92 12.51 -10.62
N GLY A 111 5.62 12.97 -9.40
CA GLY A 111 6.58 12.96 -8.29
C GLY A 111 6.99 11.53 -7.91
N THR A 112 6.02 10.63 -7.73
CA THR A 112 6.30 9.22 -7.41
C THR A 112 7.06 8.57 -8.55
N LYS A 113 6.58 8.74 -9.78
CA LYS A 113 7.22 8.22 -10.99
C LYS A 113 8.68 8.63 -11.09
N ARG A 114 8.96 9.94 -10.95
CA ARG A 114 10.32 10.49 -11.02
C ARG A 114 11.26 9.85 -9.99
N TYR A 115 10.82 9.73 -8.74
CA TYR A 115 11.70 9.24 -7.67
C TYR A 115 11.89 7.72 -7.70
N ILE A 116 10.85 6.94 -8.00
CA ILE A 116 10.96 5.48 -8.02
C ILE A 116 11.76 4.99 -9.23
N LEU A 117 11.62 5.65 -10.39
CA LEU A 117 12.37 5.28 -11.60
C LEU A 117 13.79 5.84 -11.60
N GLY A 118 14.00 7.02 -11.01
CA GLY A 118 15.31 7.68 -11.00
C GLY A 118 15.89 7.82 -12.41
N LYS A 119 17.11 7.33 -12.61
CA LYS A 119 17.77 7.33 -13.93
C LYS A 119 17.24 6.27 -14.89
N ASN A 120 16.53 5.25 -14.40
CA ASN A 120 16.00 4.15 -15.18
C ASN A 120 14.55 4.41 -15.62
N ASN A 121 14.25 5.65 -16.01
CA ASN A 121 12.94 6.04 -16.51
C ASN A 121 12.76 5.59 -17.96
N ASN A 122 12.53 4.29 -18.15
CA ASN A 122 12.27 3.65 -19.43
C ASN A 122 10.96 2.85 -19.38
N GLU A 123 10.49 2.43 -20.55
CA GLU A 123 9.20 1.74 -20.70
C GLU A 123 9.14 0.43 -19.90
N GLU A 124 10.22 -0.35 -19.91
CA GLU A 124 10.32 -1.62 -19.15
C GLU A 124 10.12 -1.39 -17.65
N MET A 125 10.76 -0.37 -17.07
CA MET A 125 10.61 -0.05 -15.65
C MET A 125 9.25 0.56 -15.33
N ILE A 126 8.67 1.35 -16.25
CA ILE A 126 7.30 1.88 -16.11
C ILE A 126 6.31 0.71 -16.08
N GLU A 127 6.44 -0.23 -17.01
CA GLU A 127 5.61 -1.42 -17.09
C GLU A 127 5.79 -2.25 -15.84
N LEU A 128 7.02 -2.65 -15.49
CA LEU A 128 7.36 -3.48 -14.34
C LEU A 128 6.80 -2.92 -13.03
N LEU A 129 6.89 -1.60 -12.83
CA LEU A 129 6.49 -0.96 -11.57
C LEU A 129 5.05 -0.44 -11.57
N SER A 130 4.32 -0.53 -12.68
CA SER A 130 2.87 -0.30 -12.69
C SER A 130 2.16 -1.51 -12.07
N LEU A 131 1.44 -1.30 -10.98
CA LEU A 131 0.86 -2.40 -10.18
C LEU A 131 -0.16 -3.20 -10.99
N GLU A 132 -1.05 -2.51 -11.71
CA GLU A 132 -2.14 -3.14 -12.46
C GLU A 132 -1.64 -4.11 -13.54
N LYS A 133 -0.38 -3.96 -13.99
CA LYS A 133 0.22 -4.76 -15.05
C LYS A 133 0.80 -6.09 -14.55
N ASN A 134 1.29 -6.12 -13.31
CA ASN A 134 2.16 -7.20 -12.84
C ASN A 134 1.70 -7.88 -11.54
N ILE A 135 0.48 -7.60 -11.07
CA ILE A 135 -0.11 -8.43 -10.02
C ILE A 135 -0.36 -9.86 -10.53
N THR A 136 -0.12 -10.86 -9.68
CA THR A 136 -0.35 -12.28 -9.96
C THR A 136 -1.51 -12.81 -9.11
N LYS A 137 -2.03 -14.01 -9.38
CA LYS A 137 -3.07 -14.65 -8.55
C LYS A 137 -2.64 -14.86 -7.09
N ASP A 138 -1.32 -14.85 -6.83
CA ASP A 138 -0.75 -15.01 -5.50
C ASP A 138 -0.70 -13.69 -4.72
N TYR A 139 -1.25 -12.60 -5.24
CA TYR A 139 -1.39 -11.32 -4.53
C TYR A 139 -2.32 -11.47 -3.31
N PRO A 140 -2.09 -10.75 -2.19
CA PRO A 140 -2.97 -10.82 -1.03
C PRO A 140 -4.33 -10.18 -1.29
N LYS A 141 -5.34 -10.57 -0.51
CA LYS A 141 -6.63 -9.87 -0.56
C LYS A 141 -6.41 -8.39 -0.24
N THR A 142 -7.11 -7.51 -0.94
CA THR A 142 -6.76 -6.08 -0.92
C THR A 142 -7.96 -5.20 -0.63
N TYR A 143 -7.87 -4.40 0.43
CA TYR A 143 -8.75 -3.25 0.61
C TYR A 143 -8.07 -2.04 -0.03
N PHE A 144 -8.78 -1.32 -0.89
CA PHE A 144 -8.24 -0.08 -1.43
C PHE A 144 -9.33 0.97 -1.65
N MET A 145 -8.92 2.23 -1.61
CA MET A 145 -9.84 3.35 -1.74
C MET A 145 -9.22 4.55 -2.42
N CYS A 146 -10.03 5.38 -3.08
CA CYS A 146 -9.61 6.69 -3.57
C CYS A 146 -10.81 7.63 -3.75
N GLY A 147 -10.55 8.92 -3.93
CA GLY A 147 -11.57 9.90 -4.31
C GLY A 147 -11.73 10.01 -5.82
N LYS A 148 -12.96 10.25 -6.31
CA LYS A 148 -13.24 10.51 -7.73
C LYS A 148 -12.62 11.80 -8.24
N LYS A 149 -12.40 12.76 -7.34
CA LYS A 149 -11.85 14.08 -7.62
C LYS A 149 -10.46 14.27 -7.00
N ASP A 150 -9.75 13.17 -6.74
CA ASP A 150 -8.35 13.24 -6.32
C ASP A 150 -7.53 13.90 -7.43
N SER A 151 -7.05 15.12 -7.16
CA SER A 151 -6.31 15.94 -8.13
C SER A 151 -4.80 15.67 -8.11
N ALA A 152 -4.30 14.92 -7.13
CA ALA A 152 -2.88 14.59 -7.01
C ALA A 152 -2.59 13.21 -7.60
N VAL A 153 -3.43 12.22 -7.31
CA VAL A 153 -3.31 10.86 -7.84
C VAL A 153 -4.57 10.52 -8.62
N ASN A 154 -4.44 10.43 -9.94
CA ASN A 154 -5.59 10.19 -10.81
C ASN A 154 -6.25 8.83 -10.48
N PRO A 155 -7.57 8.79 -10.20
CA PRO A 155 -8.27 7.58 -9.80
C PRO A 155 -8.31 6.50 -10.88
N ILE A 156 -7.97 6.81 -12.14
CA ILE A 156 -7.86 5.81 -13.21
C ILE A 156 -6.90 4.67 -12.85
N GLY A 157 -5.85 4.96 -12.07
CA GLY A 157 -4.94 3.93 -11.56
C GLY A 157 -5.69 2.89 -10.73
N SER A 158 -6.45 3.33 -9.72
CA SER A 158 -7.26 2.46 -8.87
C SER A 158 -8.33 1.70 -9.65
N LEU A 159 -8.96 2.33 -10.65
CA LEU A 159 -9.93 1.66 -11.53
C LEU A 159 -9.28 0.53 -12.34
N LYS A 160 -8.09 0.75 -12.90
CA LYS A 160 -7.33 -0.29 -13.60
C LYS A 160 -6.88 -1.40 -12.65
N LEU A 161 -6.47 -1.07 -11.43
CA LEU A 161 -6.13 -2.08 -10.41
C LEU A 161 -7.33 -2.96 -10.08
N LYS A 162 -8.51 -2.35 -9.91
CA LYS A 162 -9.76 -3.08 -9.68
C LYS A 162 -10.05 -4.08 -10.80
N GLN A 163 -9.98 -3.63 -12.06
CA GLN A 163 -10.15 -4.51 -13.21
C GLN A 163 -9.14 -5.66 -13.19
N ALA A 164 -7.86 -5.37 -12.92
CA ALA A 164 -6.83 -6.39 -12.88
C ALA A 164 -7.03 -7.41 -11.72
N PHE A 165 -7.61 -6.99 -10.59
CA PHE A 165 -8.02 -7.89 -9.51
C PHE A 165 -9.23 -8.75 -9.90
N ASP A 166 -10.25 -8.15 -10.53
CA ASP A 166 -11.42 -8.87 -11.03
C ASP A 166 -11.00 -9.99 -12.01
N GLU A 167 -10.16 -9.66 -12.99
CA GLU A 167 -9.66 -10.60 -14.01
C GLU A 167 -8.86 -11.77 -13.44
N LYS A 168 -8.18 -11.55 -12.30
CA LYS A 168 -7.33 -12.56 -11.65
C LYS A 168 -8.04 -13.27 -10.49
N GLY A 169 -9.28 -12.92 -10.19
CA GLY A 169 -10.04 -13.49 -9.07
C GLY A 169 -9.43 -13.18 -7.69
N ILE A 170 -8.74 -12.04 -7.55
CA ILE A 170 -8.14 -11.61 -6.29
C ILE A 170 -9.24 -10.96 -5.44
N GLU A 171 -9.46 -11.48 -4.23
CA GLU A 171 -10.45 -10.94 -3.30
C GLU A 171 -10.12 -9.48 -2.93
N HIS A 172 -11.08 -8.58 -3.09
CA HIS A 172 -10.85 -7.16 -2.80
C HIS A 172 -12.11 -6.40 -2.42
N ILE A 173 -11.92 -5.29 -1.71
CA ILE A 173 -12.90 -4.21 -1.55
C ILE A 173 -12.30 -2.96 -2.19
N PHE A 174 -13.06 -2.33 -3.10
CA PHE A 174 -12.73 -1.02 -3.63
C PHE A 174 -13.76 0.02 -3.19
N ARG A 175 -13.32 1.06 -2.47
CA ARG A 175 -14.16 2.22 -2.12
C ARG A 175 -13.81 3.44 -2.97
N TYR A 176 -14.79 3.92 -3.72
CA TYR A 176 -14.62 5.04 -4.65
C TYR A 176 -15.53 6.21 -4.28
N TYR A 177 -14.97 7.14 -3.52
CA TYR A 177 -15.68 8.20 -2.81
C TYR A 177 -15.82 9.46 -3.66
N ASP A 178 -16.98 10.11 -3.66
CA ASP A 178 -17.25 11.27 -4.53
C ASP A 178 -16.37 12.48 -4.22
N ASN A 179 -16.10 12.74 -2.93
CA ASN A 179 -15.48 13.98 -2.46
C ASN A 179 -14.33 13.75 -1.46
N LEU A 180 -13.70 12.57 -1.47
CA LEU A 180 -12.49 12.33 -0.67
C LEU A 180 -11.27 13.04 -1.29
N PRO A 181 -10.63 14.01 -0.61
CA PRO A 181 -9.42 14.65 -1.13
C PRO A 181 -8.19 13.74 -0.99
N HIS A 182 -7.14 14.05 -1.75
CA HIS A 182 -5.84 13.42 -1.55
C HIS A 182 -5.29 13.74 -0.16
N GLY A 183 -4.60 12.79 0.48
CA GLY A 183 -4.00 13.00 1.80
C GLY A 183 -5.05 13.19 2.89
N ALA A 184 -6.22 12.54 2.75
CA ALA A 184 -7.29 12.60 3.75
C ALA A 184 -6.93 11.91 5.08
N GLY A 185 -5.77 11.23 5.19
CA GLY A 185 -5.39 10.48 6.38
C GLY A 185 -6.48 9.49 6.82
N ILE A 186 -6.95 9.62 8.06
CA ILE A 186 -8.05 8.82 8.63
C ILE A 186 -9.46 9.26 8.16
N ALA A 187 -9.53 10.30 7.33
CA ALA A 187 -10.75 10.80 6.68
C ALA A 187 -11.88 11.20 7.65
N LYS A 188 -11.51 11.69 8.84
CA LYS A 188 -12.46 12.12 9.89
C LYS A 188 -13.40 13.21 9.37
N GLY A 189 -14.71 13.05 9.60
CA GLY A 189 -15.73 14.00 9.16
C GLY A 189 -16.02 13.96 7.66
N THR A 190 -15.61 12.91 6.96
CA THR A 190 -15.91 12.69 5.54
C THR A 190 -16.73 11.42 5.34
N GLU A 191 -17.20 11.17 4.12
CA GLU A 191 -17.89 9.92 3.76
C GLU A 191 -17.03 8.65 3.90
N ALA A 192 -15.70 8.79 3.99
CA ALA A 192 -14.77 7.70 4.22
C ALA A 192 -14.39 7.51 5.70
N GLU A 193 -15.09 8.18 6.62
CA GLU A 193 -14.87 7.99 8.05
C GLU A 193 -15.06 6.52 8.43
N ASN A 194 -14.19 6.01 9.31
CA ASN A 194 -14.12 4.59 9.72
C ASN A 194 -13.61 3.60 8.66
N TRP A 195 -13.04 4.05 7.53
CA TRP A 195 -12.45 3.14 6.54
C TRP A 195 -11.43 2.16 7.14
N ILE A 196 -10.70 2.55 8.20
CA ILE A 196 -9.74 1.66 8.89
C ILE A 196 -10.46 0.46 9.51
N LYS A 197 -11.59 0.68 10.20
CA LYS A 197 -12.37 -0.40 10.81
C LYS A 197 -12.92 -1.34 9.75
N GLU A 198 -13.36 -0.80 8.62
CA GLU A 198 -13.80 -1.60 7.49
C GLU A 198 -12.67 -2.44 6.89
N ALA A 199 -11.51 -1.82 6.63
CA ALA A 199 -10.32 -2.49 6.10
C ALA A 199 -9.82 -3.60 7.03
N VAL A 200 -9.83 -3.36 8.35
CA VAL A 200 -9.50 -4.38 9.36
C VAL A 200 -10.53 -5.50 9.37
N GLY A 201 -11.82 -5.19 9.32
CA GLY A 201 -12.88 -6.19 9.23
C GLY A 201 -12.71 -7.09 8.00
N PHE A 202 -12.37 -6.50 6.85
CA PHE A 202 -12.06 -7.24 5.63
C PHE A 202 -10.79 -8.09 5.76
N TRP A 203 -9.72 -7.54 6.34
CA TRP A 203 -8.47 -8.25 6.57
C TRP A 203 -8.67 -9.46 7.49
N LEU A 204 -9.32 -9.28 8.64
CA LEU A 204 -9.48 -10.32 9.65
C LEU A 204 -10.65 -11.28 9.36
N LYS A 205 -11.48 -11.00 8.36
CA LYS A 205 -12.49 -11.94 7.90
C LYS A 205 -11.83 -13.28 7.55
N ASP A 206 -12.38 -14.37 8.09
CA ASP A 206 -11.91 -15.75 7.93
C ASP A 206 -10.51 -16.03 8.52
N SER A 207 -10.03 -15.16 9.43
CA SER A 207 -8.84 -15.39 10.26
C SER A 207 -9.24 -15.98 11.62
N ASP A 208 -9.76 -17.21 11.61
CA ASP A 208 -10.00 -18.02 12.82
C ASP A 208 -8.72 -18.77 13.25
#